data_AF-A0A2E2U4Y3-F1
#
_entry.id   AF-A0A2E2U4Y3-F1
#
_cell.length_a   1.000
_cell.length_b   1.000
_cell.length_c   1.000
_cell.angle_alpha   90.00
_cell.angle_beta   90.00
_cell.angle_gamma   90.00
#
_symmetry.space_group_name_H-M   'P 1'
#
loop_
_entity.id
_entity.type
_entity.pdbx_description
1 polymer ?
#
loop_
_entity_poly.entity_id
_entity_poly.type
_entity_poly.pdbx_seq_one_letter_code
_entity_poly.pdbx_strand_id
1 'polypeptide(L)'
;MTNVTIDIGNTIISFCIFKKNKLLRHKKILKDKLDLKTLKSLKNKFFNDESVKLLISSVVPSSEKIIKDFLNDISINFFSLKDLLQKIDIKINIKKKKEIGDDRLSNIIYAKKIYKNSVIVIDFGTATTLDVLNNKGVYFGGIITPGIDLSLNVLRYRTAKLPLVKFKKTKKVLGFNTKEAIESGFFWGYCSMIEGLIKKIEMEQNDVFKIILTGGNSHYFKGIHNKVVLIDEFFTSKALNYILNEYVK
;
A
#
# COMPACT_ATOMS: atom_id res chain seq x y z
N MET A 1 17.25 11.27 15.89
CA MET A 1 16.21 11.55 14.89
C MET A 1 15.51 10.27 14.49
N THR A 2 14.22 10.21 14.79
CA THR A 2 13.28 9.19 14.32
C THR A 2 12.35 9.82 13.30
N ASN A 3 11.87 9.02 12.35
CA ASN A 3 10.88 9.45 11.38
C ASN A 3 9.54 8.82 11.69
N VAL A 4 8.47 9.56 11.46
CA VAL A 4 7.11 9.05 11.52
C VAL A 4 6.46 9.20 10.16
N THR A 5 5.83 8.14 9.68
CA THR A 5 5.02 8.18 8.47
C THR A 5 3.58 7.87 8.84
N ILE A 6 2.65 8.70 8.37
CA ILE A 6 1.22 8.49 8.50
C ILE A 6 0.67 8.29 7.10
N ASP A 7 0.10 7.12 6.83
CA ASP A 7 -0.56 6.81 5.57
C ASP A 7 -2.06 6.66 5.77
N ILE A 8 -2.83 7.60 5.22
CA ILE A 8 -4.27 7.76 5.43
C ILE A 8 -5.02 7.20 4.21
N GLY A 9 -5.35 5.91 4.27
CA GLY A 9 -6.13 5.22 3.26
C GLY A 9 -7.64 5.27 3.52
N ASN A 10 -8.40 4.81 2.53
CA ASN A 10 -9.88 4.76 2.59
C ASN A 10 -10.42 3.86 3.71
N THR A 11 -9.69 2.82 4.09
CA THR A 11 -10.12 1.84 5.09
C THR A 11 -9.25 1.88 6.35
N ILE A 12 -7.94 2.04 6.16
CA ILE A 12 -6.94 1.92 7.22
C ILE A 12 -6.08 3.18 7.22
N ILE A 13 -5.74 3.65 8.43
CA ILE A 13 -4.69 4.63 8.66
C ILE A 13 -3.51 3.91 9.31
N SER A 14 -2.34 3.99 8.68
CA SER A 14 -1.10 3.35 9.15
C SER A 14 -0.14 4.39 9.73
N PHE A 15 0.23 4.20 10.99
CA PHE A 15 1.26 4.99 11.68
C PHE A 15 2.50 4.11 11.80
N CYS A 16 3.66 4.60 11.36
CA CYS A 16 4.92 3.87 11.46
C CYS A 16 6.04 4.78 11.99
N ILE A 17 6.88 4.24 12.88
CA ILE A 17 8.09 4.90 13.40
C ILE A 17 9.31 4.19 12.84
N PHE A 18 10.22 4.97 12.28
CA PHE A 18 11.47 4.51 11.74
C PHE A 18 12.66 5.13 12.47
N LYS A 19 13.74 4.36 12.58
CA LYS A 19 15.08 4.87 12.88
C LYS A 19 15.98 4.50 11.71
N LYS A 20 16.46 5.50 10.97
CA LYS A 20 17.06 5.32 9.64
C LYS A 20 16.08 4.57 8.73
N ASN A 21 16.44 3.35 8.30
CA ASN A 21 15.61 2.50 7.43
C ASN A 21 14.88 1.37 8.19
N LYS A 22 15.04 1.28 9.52
CA LYS A 22 14.45 0.20 10.32
C LYS A 22 13.10 0.64 10.89
N LEU A 23 12.04 -0.10 10.58
CA LEU A 23 10.73 0.04 11.22
C LEU A 23 10.85 -0.40 12.69
N LEU A 24 10.59 0.51 13.61
CA LEU A 24 10.64 0.26 15.06
C LEU A 24 9.26 -0.06 15.63
N ARG A 25 8.23 0.62 15.14
CA ARG A 25 6.86 0.48 15.63
C ARG A 25 5.88 0.79 14.53
N HIS A 26 4.74 0.12 14.55
CA HIS A 26 3.62 0.46 13.68
C HIS A 26 2.28 0.32 14.44
N LYS A 27 1.26 1.02 13.94
CA LYS A 27 -0.12 0.86 14.38
C LYS A 27 -1.04 1.13 13.20
N LYS A 28 -1.95 0.21 12.94
CA LYS A 28 -3.06 0.41 12.00
C LYS A 28 -4.34 0.68 12.79
N ILE A 29 -5.12 1.66 12.34
CA ILE A 29 -6.47 1.92 12.83
C ILE A 29 -7.44 1.91 11.65
N LEU A 30 -8.68 1.53 11.90
CA LEU A 30 -9.73 1.72 10.91
C LEU A 30 -10.03 3.22 10.82
N LYS A 31 -10.20 3.73 9.60
CA LYS A 31 -10.52 5.14 9.35
C LYS A 31 -11.74 5.60 10.17
N ASP A 32 -12.78 4.76 10.24
CA ASP A 32 -14.03 5.09 10.96
C ASP A 32 -13.87 5.08 12.49
N LYS A 33 -12.71 4.65 13.00
CA LYS A 33 -12.34 4.73 14.41
C LYS A 33 -11.39 5.90 14.69
N LEU A 34 -11.16 6.78 13.72
CA LEU A 34 -10.36 7.98 13.92
C LEU A 34 -11.16 9.00 14.75
N ASP A 35 -10.71 9.23 15.98
CA ASP A 35 -11.21 10.28 16.86
C ASP A 35 -10.05 10.89 17.69
N LEU A 36 -10.34 12.01 18.37
CA LEU A 36 -9.35 12.69 19.21
C LEU A 36 -8.83 11.79 20.35
N LYS A 37 -9.68 10.90 20.88
CA LYS A 37 -9.29 9.96 21.94
C LYS A 37 -8.23 8.98 21.45
N THR A 38 -8.41 8.44 20.25
CA THR A 38 -7.48 7.56 19.57
C THR A 38 -6.16 8.29 19.31
N LEU A 39 -6.20 9.52 18.79
CA LEU A 39 -4.99 10.33 18.56
C LEU A 39 -4.24 10.65 19.86
N LYS A 40 -4.95 11.03 20.93
CA LYS A 40 -4.36 11.21 22.27
C LYS A 40 -3.67 9.94 22.77
N SER A 41 -4.26 8.76 22.53
CA SER A 41 -3.64 7.47 22.89
C SER A 41 -2.37 7.13 22.08
N LEU A 42 -2.26 7.70 20.87
CA LEU A 42 -1.11 7.52 19.99
C LEU A 42 0.02 8.52 20.29
N LYS A 43 -0.29 9.67 20.91
CA LYS A 43 0.69 10.70 21.31
C LYS A 43 1.93 10.09 21.97
N ASN A 44 1.71 9.40 23.08
CA ASN A 44 2.79 8.83 23.88
C ASN A 44 3.57 7.71 23.15
N LYS A 45 3.03 7.21 22.04
CA LYS A 45 3.61 6.08 21.31
C LYS A 45 4.36 6.50 20.06
N PHE A 46 3.95 7.59 19.41
CA PHE A 46 4.43 8.02 18.10
C PHE A 46 5.01 9.44 18.08
N PHE A 47 4.68 10.28 19.06
CA PHE A 47 4.86 11.72 19.00
C PHE A 47 5.60 12.27 20.24
N ASN A 48 6.44 11.43 20.88
CA ASN A 48 7.08 11.73 22.16
C ASN A 48 8.48 12.35 22.06
N ASP A 49 9.08 12.36 20.87
CA ASP A 49 10.43 12.87 20.66
C ASP A 49 10.32 14.15 19.83
N GLU A 50 10.83 15.26 20.37
CA GLU A 50 10.81 16.58 19.70
C GLU A 50 11.63 16.57 18.39
N SER A 51 12.52 15.58 18.20
CA SER A 51 13.33 15.42 16.99
C SER A 51 12.67 14.58 15.88
N VAL A 52 11.34 14.43 15.89
CA VAL A 52 10.61 13.62 14.89
C VAL A 52 10.40 14.40 13.58
N LYS A 53 10.89 13.85 12.47
CA LYS A 53 10.41 14.24 11.13
C LYS A 53 9.14 13.45 10.81
N LEU A 54 8.06 14.11 10.44
CA LEU A 54 6.77 13.47 10.17
C LEU A 54 6.34 13.69 8.72
N LEU A 55 5.95 12.63 8.00
CA LEU A 55 5.36 12.70 6.67
C LEU A 55 3.93 12.17 6.67
N ILE A 56 3.00 12.93 6.08
CA ILE A 56 1.60 12.52 5.87
C ILE A 56 1.37 12.22 4.39
N SER A 57 0.89 11.00 4.12
CA SER A 57 0.29 10.54 2.86
C SER A 57 -1.20 10.41 3.07
N SER A 58 -2.02 10.88 2.14
CA SER A 58 -3.48 10.85 2.30
C SER A 58 -4.22 10.82 0.99
N VAL A 59 -5.21 9.94 0.92
CA VAL A 59 -6.28 9.96 -0.10
C VAL A 59 -7.64 10.32 0.49
N VAL A 60 -7.69 10.72 1.76
CA VAL A 60 -8.92 11.01 2.51
C VAL A 60 -8.84 12.38 3.19
N PRO A 61 -9.30 13.46 2.54
CA PRO A 61 -9.14 14.83 3.03
C PRO A 61 -9.74 15.09 4.43
N SER A 62 -10.87 14.44 4.76
CA SER A 62 -11.51 14.61 6.06
C SER A 62 -10.69 14.03 7.21
N SER A 63 -10.10 12.85 7.03
CA SER A 63 -9.22 12.22 8.03
C SER A 63 -7.87 12.93 8.14
N GLU A 64 -7.36 13.43 7.02
CA GLU A 64 -6.16 14.26 6.98
C GLU A 64 -6.32 15.53 7.81
N LYS A 65 -7.44 16.24 7.65
CA LYS A 65 -7.75 17.45 8.43
C LYS A 65 -7.70 17.17 9.93
N ILE A 66 -8.39 16.12 10.39
CA ILE A 66 -8.42 15.74 11.82
C ILE A 66 -7.00 15.47 12.37
N ILE A 67 -6.17 14.77 11.59
CA ILE A 67 -4.79 14.46 12.01
C ILE A 67 -3.93 15.72 12.01
N LYS A 68 -4.04 16.60 11.00
CA LYS A 68 -3.29 17.86 10.94
C LYS A 68 -3.66 18.79 12.09
N ASP A 69 -4.95 18.95 12.38
CA ASP A 69 -5.44 19.77 13.49
C ASP A 69 -4.85 19.27 14.81
N PHE A 70 -4.89 17.95 15.05
CA PHE A 70 -4.28 17.35 16.25
C PHE A 70 -2.75 17.54 16.34
N LEU A 71 -2.03 17.41 15.22
CA LEU A 71 -0.57 17.61 15.20
C LEU A 71 -0.21 19.07 15.49
N ASN A 72 -0.99 20.03 14.99
CA ASN A 72 -0.84 21.45 15.30
C ASN A 72 -1.10 21.71 16.80
N ASP A 73 -2.15 21.11 17.38
CA ASP A 73 -2.49 21.23 18.81
C ASP A 73 -1.36 20.75 19.74
N ILE A 74 -0.55 19.78 19.28
CA ILE A 74 0.61 19.27 20.03
C ILE A 74 1.94 19.83 19.52
N SER A 75 1.90 20.86 18.68
CA SER A 75 3.06 21.57 18.13
C SER A 75 4.07 20.69 17.40
N ILE A 76 3.60 19.70 16.65
CA ILE A 76 4.45 18.83 15.82
C ILE A 76 4.39 19.25 14.36
N ASN A 77 5.56 19.62 13.84
CA ASN A 77 5.74 19.92 12.43
C ASN A 77 5.62 18.65 11.58
N PHE A 78 5.02 18.77 10.41
CA PHE A 78 4.85 17.68 9.46
C PHE A 78 5.02 18.15 8.02
N PHE A 79 5.34 17.18 7.15
CA PHE A 79 5.45 17.35 5.71
C PHE A 79 4.26 16.67 5.03
N SER A 80 3.83 17.22 3.90
CA SER A 80 2.86 16.62 3.00
C SER A 80 3.59 15.83 1.92
N LEU A 81 3.21 14.57 1.70
CA LEU A 81 3.75 13.77 0.61
C LEU A 81 3.53 14.43 -0.74
N LYS A 82 2.34 15.00 -0.96
CA LYS A 82 1.98 15.67 -2.21
C LYS A 82 2.91 16.83 -2.57
N ASP A 83 3.43 17.53 -1.57
CA ASP A 83 4.36 18.65 -1.77
C ASP A 83 5.78 18.14 -2.08
N LEU A 84 6.18 17.02 -1.47
CA LEU A 84 7.46 16.39 -1.77
C LEU A 84 7.46 15.75 -3.16
N LEU A 85 6.39 15.05 -3.55
CA LEU A 85 6.27 14.39 -4.86
C LEU A 85 6.38 15.36 -6.04
N GLN A 86 5.97 16.62 -5.87
CA GLN A 86 6.15 17.67 -6.89
C GLN A 86 7.63 17.98 -7.20
N LYS A 87 8.52 17.72 -6.24
CA LYS A 87 9.98 17.95 -6.36
C LYS A 87 10.72 16.74 -6.91
N ILE A 88 10.06 15.59 -7.04
CA ILE A 88 10.69 14.34 -7.47
C ILE A 88 10.57 14.19 -8.97
N ASP A 89 11.72 14.21 -9.64
CA ASP A 89 11.80 13.89 -11.06
C ASP A 89 11.80 12.37 -11.28
N ILE A 90 10.68 11.88 -11.80
CA ILE A 90 10.49 10.49 -12.20
C ILE A 90 9.88 10.47 -13.59
N LYS A 91 10.49 9.65 -14.46
CA LYS A 91 10.01 9.43 -15.83
C LYS A 91 8.71 8.62 -15.76
N ILE A 92 7.64 9.20 -16.27
CA ILE A 92 6.30 8.60 -16.25
C ILE A 92 5.76 8.58 -17.67
N ASN A 93 5.34 7.41 -18.13
CA ASN A 93 4.67 7.21 -19.43
C ASN A 93 3.15 7.12 -19.24
N ILE A 94 2.57 8.12 -18.57
CA ILE A 94 1.14 8.19 -18.24
C ILE A 94 0.66 9.57 -18.64
N LYS A 95 -0.42 9.62 -19.43
CA LYS A 95 -0.95 10.86 -20.01
C LYS A 95 -1.25 11.94 -18.96
N LYS A 96 -1.70 11.52 -17.77
CA LYS A 96 -2.09 12.42 -16.68
C LYS A 96 -1.42 12.03 -15.37
N LYS A 97 -0.20 12.54 -15.14
CA LYS A 97 0.58 12.33 -13.91
C LYS A 97 -0.21 12.63 -12.63
N LYS A 98 -1.07 13.66 -12.65
CA LYS A 98 -1.88 14.09 -11.49
C LYS A 98 -2.96 13.09 -11.06
N GLU A 99 -3.32 12.13 -11.91
CA GLU A 99 -4.34 11.10 -11.60
C GLU A 99 -3.74 9.85 -10.92
N ILE A 100 -2.41 9.77 -10.81
CA ILE A 100 -1.73 8.67 -10.13
C ILE A 100 -1.87 8.88 -8.62
N GLY A 101 -2.28 7.82 -7.90
CA GLY A 101 -2.29 7.83 -6.44
C GLY A 101 -0.89 8.07 -5.86
N ASP A 102 -0.80 8.91 -4.83
CA ASP A 102 0.46 9.28 -4.19
C ASP A 102 1.18 8.05 -3.57
N ASP A 103 0.41 7.07 -3.10
CA ASP A 103 0.88 5.77 -2.61
C ASP A 103 1.55 4.93 -3.72
N ARG A 104 0.89 4.83 -4.88
CA ARG A 104 1.43 4.13 -6.06
C ARG A 104 2.72 4.79 -6.54
N LEU A 105 2.75 6.12 -6.60
CA LEU A 105 3.95 6.84 -7.01
C LEU A 105 5.10 6.66 -6.01
N SER A 106 4.79 6.70 -4.71
CA SER A 106 5.77 6.44 -3.64
C SER A 106 6.37 5.04 -3.74
N ASN A 107 5.51 4.02 -3.92
CA ASN A 107 5.93 2.65 -4.13
C ASN A 107 6.88 2.50 -5.31
N ILE A 108 6.60 3.14 -6.43
CA ILE A 108 7.46 3.09 -7.61
C ILE A 108 8.79 3.82 -7.41
N ILE A 109 8.78 4.98 -6.75
CA ILE A 109 10.01 5.70 -6.38
C ILE A 109 10.90 4.82 -5.51
N TYR A 110 10.32 4.13 -4.53
CA TYR A 110 11.07 3.25 -3.64
C TYR A 110 11.53 1.96 -4.33
N ALA A 111 10.70 1.36 -5.18
CA ALA A 111 11.08 0.21 -6.01
C ALA A 111 12.28 0.55 -6.90
N LYS A 112 12.28 1.73 -7.55
CA LYS A 112 13.40 2.24 -8.35
C LYS A 112 14.69 2.39 -7.53
N LYS A 113 14.58 2.79 -6.25
CA LYS A 113 15.74 2.92 -5.36
C LYS A 113 16.36 1.57 -5.03
N ILE A 114 15.55 0.55 -4.74
CA ILE A 114 16.03 -0.72 -4.20
C ILE A 114 16.28 -1.79 -5.28
N TYR A 115 15.74 -1.61 -6.49
CA TYR A 115 15.96 -2.50 -7.63
C TYR A 115 16.38 -1.74 -8.89
N LYS A 116 17.39 -2.28 -9.58
CA LYS A 116 17.85 -1.78 -10.90
C LYS A 116 17.17 -2.48 -12.09
N ASN A 117 16.43 -3.56 -11.84
CA ASN A 117 15.69 -4.30 -12.86
C ASN A 117 14.30 -3.71 -13.06
N SER A 118 13.60 -4.17 -14.09
CA SER A 118 12.16 -3.96 -14.23
C SER A 118 11.41 -4.64 -13.08
N VAL A 119 10.46 -3.94 -12.49
CA VAL A 119 9.70 -4.35 -11.29
C VAL A 119 8.21 -4.13 -11.49
N ILE A 120 7.41 -5.10 -11.05
CA ILE A 120 5.98 -4.93 -10.80
C ILE A 120 5.77 -4.87 -9.28
N VAL A 121 5.20 -3.78 -8.79
CA VAL A 121 4.74 -3.68 -7.39
C VAL A 121 3.27 -4.03 -7.33
N ILE A 122 2.92 -5.08 -6.58
CA ILE A 122 1.54 -5.52 -6.37
C ILE A 122 1.12 -5.14 -4.95
N ASP A 123 0.22 -4.17 -4.81
CA ASP A 123 -0.32 -3.73 -3.53
C ASP A 123 -1.71 -4.32 -3.29
N PHE A 124 -1.85 -5.13 -2.24
CA PHE A 124 -3.11 -5.70 -1.79
C PHE A 124 -3.77 -4.82 -0.72
N GLY A 125 -4.23 -3.64 -1.14
CA GLY A 125 -4.94 -2.66 -0.32
C GLY A 125 -6.47 -2.74 -0.46
N THR A 126 -7.14 -1.58 -0.28
CA THR A 126 -8.59 -1.44 -0.57
C THR A 126 -8.90 -1.78 -2.03
N ALA A 127 -8.00 -1.42 -2.93
CA ALA A 127 -7.90 -1.94 -4.29
C ALA A 127 -6.64 -2.80 -4.40
N THR A 128 -6.61 -3.74 -5.34
CA THR A 128 -5.38 -4.43 -5.70
C THR A 128 -4.76 -3.74 -6.91
N THR A 129 -3.58 -3.15 -6.74
CA THR A 129 -2.86 -2.45 -7.82
C THR A 129 -1.66 -3.24 -8.30
N LEU A 130 -1.32 -3.11 -9.59
CA LEU A 130 -0.08 -3.60 -10.17
C LEU A 130 0.61 -2.43 -10.85
N ASP A 131 1.74 -1.97 -10.32
CA ASP A 131 2.47 -0.80 -10.81
C ASP A 131 3.77 -1.23 -11.50
N VAL A 132 3.95 -0.83 -12.76
CA VAL A 132 5.00 -1.35 -13.66
C VAL A 132 6.10 -0.33 -13.87
N LEU A 133 7.30 -0.64 -13.38
CA LEU A 133 8.52 0.14 -13.56
C LEU A 133 9.52 -0.65 -14.40
N ASN A 134 10.11 -0.04 -15.42
CA ASN A 134 11.18 -0.71 -16.18
C ASN A 134 12.58 -0.43 -15.62
N ASN A 135 13.57 -1.17 -16.13
CA ASN A 135 15.00 -1.02 -15.80
C ASN A 135 15.59 0.36 -16.17
N LYS A 136 14.94 1.15 -17.04
CA LYS A 136 15.31 2.54 -17.35
C LYS A 136 14.72 3.54 -16.35
N GLY A 137 14.00 3.07 -15.33
CA GLY A 137 13.35 3.89 -14.32
C GLY A 137 12.17 4.69 -14.85
N VAL A 138 11.51 4.19 -15.91
CA VAL A 138 10.25 4.72 -16.46
C VAL A 138 9.08 3.97 -15.86
N TYR A 139 8.16 4.71 -15.25
CA TYR A 139 6.90 4.19 -14.75
C TYR A 139 5.90 4.10 -15.91
N PHE A 140 5.52 2.88 -16.32
CA PHE A 140 4.61 2.63 -17.43
C PHE A 140 3.13 2.79 -17.09
N GLY A 141 2.81 2.96 -15.81
CA GLY A 141 1.44 2.86 -15.32
C GLY A 141 1.18 1.49 -14.72
N GLY A 142 -0.08 1.11 -14.70
CA GLY A 142 -0.47 -0.07 -13.96
C GLY A 142 -1.94 -0.39 -14.04
N ILE A 143 -2.31 -1.40 -13.30
CA ILE A 143 -3.66 -1.98 -13.29
C ILE A 143 -4.26 -1.73 -11.92
N ILE A 144 -5.57 -1.48 -11.89
CA ILE A 144 -6.35 -1.40 -10.65
C ILE A 144 -7.48 -2.42 -10.76
N THR A 145 -7.56 -3.29 -9.77
CA THR A 145 -8.67 -4.24 -9.59
C THR A 145 -9.27 -4.03 -8.20
N PRO A 146 -10.49 -4.53 -7.94
CA PRO A 146 -11.02 -4.55 -6.59
C PRO A 146 -10.05 -5.19 -5.59
N GLY A 147 -10.07 -4.73 -4.34
CA GLY A 147 -9.34 -5.38 -3.26
C GLY A 147 -10.10 -6.61 -2.75
N ILE A 148 -9.38 -7.56 -2.17
CA ILE A 148 -9.95 -8.84 -1.71
C ILE A 148 -11.04 -8.62 -0.66
N ASP A 149 -10.74 -7.85 0.39
CA ASP A 149 -11.69 -7.57 1.47
C ASP A 149 -12.87 -6.72 0.98
N LEU A 150 -12.63 -5.78 0.06
CA LEU A 150 -13.69 -4.99 -0.57
C LEU A 150 -14.66 -5.91 -1.32
N SER A 151 -14.12 -6.78 -2.17
CA SER A 151 -14.92 -7.72 -2.96
C SER A 151 -15.69 -8.73 -2.10
N LEU A 152 -15.10 -9.23 -1.00
CA LEU A 152 -15.80 -10.10 -0.04
C LEU A 152 -16.97 -9.38 0.63
N ASN A 153 -16.75 -8.13 1.06
CA ASN A 153 -17.80 -7.31 1.66
C ASN A 153 -18.94 -7.03 0.67
N VAL A 154 -18.61 -6.68 -0.58
CA VAL A 154 -19.61 -6.44 -1.62
C VAL A 154 -20.39 -7.72 -1.96
N LEU A 155 -19.73 -8.87 -2.05
CA LEU A 155 -20.39 -10.15 -2.32
C LEU A 155 -21.45 -10.47 -1.25
N ARG A 156 -21.09 -10.32 0.03
CA ARG A 156 -22.04 -10.48 1.14
C ARG A 156 -23.14 -9.41 1.11
N TYR A 157 -22.81 -8.17 0.79
CA TYR A 157 -23.80 -7.08 0.74
C TYR A 157 -24.82 -7.25 -0.40
N ARG A 158 -24.39 -7.79 -1.54
CA ARG A 158 -25.20 -7.93 -2.77
C ARG A 158 -25.86 -9.29 -2.94
N THR A 159 -25.80 -10.18 -1.94
CA THR A 159 -26.41 -11.51 -2.01
C THR A 159 -27.14 -11.85 -0.71
N ALA A 160 -28.28 -12.54 -0.81
CA ALA A 160 -29.14 -12.81 0.36
C ALA A 160 -28.61 -13.96 1.25
N LYS A 161 -27.89 -14.94 0.67
CA LYS A 161 -27.54 -16.19 1.34
C LYS A 161 -26.04 -16.41 1.53
N LEU A 162 -25.16 -15.57 0.95
CA LEU A 162 -23.73 -15.79 1.09
C LEU A 162 -23.22 -15.16 2.41
N PRO A 163 -22.52 -15.92 3.26
CA PRO A 163 -21.99 -15.40 4.51
C PRO A 163 -20.81 -14.47 4.24
N LEU A 164 -20.54 -13.56 5.19
CA LEU A 164 -19.26 -12.86 5.22
C LEU A 164 -18.17 -13.86 5.62
N VAL A 165 -17.14 -14.00 4.80
CA VAL A 165 -16.01 -14.89 5.05
C VAL A 165 -14.74 -14.07 5.22
N LYS A 166 -13.88 -14.47 6.16
CA LYS A 166 -12.53 -13.92 6.28
C LYS A 166 -11.65 -14.53 5.20
N PHE A 167 -10.90 -13.69 4.49
CA PHE A 167 -9.97 -14.17 3.47
C PHE A 167 -8.94 -15.13 4.08
N LYS A 168 -8.67 -16.23 3.38
CA LYS A 168 -7.65 -17.21 3.76
C LYS A 168 -7.10 -17.92 2.53
N LYS A 169 -5.86 -18.40 2.63
CA LYS A 169 -5.26 -19.31 1.65
C LYS A 169 -5.95 -20.68 1.71
N THR A 170 -6.31 -21.23 0.55
CA THR A 170 -6.87 -22.58 0.43
C THR A 170 -5.86 -23.52 -0.25
N LYS A 171 -5.94 -24.82 0.08
CA LYS A 171 -5.09 -25.86 -0.54
C LYS A 171 -5.76 -26.54 -1.74
N LYS A 172 -7.08 -26.72 -1.67
CA LYS A 172 -7.90 -27.31 -2.74
C LYS A 172 -8.61 -26.19 -3.51
N VAL A 173 -8.85 -26.42 -4.80
CA VAL A 173 -9.55 -25.48 -5.69
C VAL A 173 -11.07 -25.65 -5.59
N LEU A 174 -11.58 -26.88 -5.44
CA LEU A 174 -13.00 -27.09 -5.24
C LEU A 174 -13.34 -27.02 -3.75
N GLY A 175 -14.32 -26.18 -3.41
CA GLY A 175 -14.91 -26.11 -2.08
C GLY A 175 -16.17 -26.96 -1.99
N PHE A 176 -16.38 -27.62 -0.85
CA PHE A 176 -17.51 -28.55 -0.65
C PHE A 176 -18.66 -27.94 0.16
N ASN A 177 -18.56 -26.66 0.49
CA ASN A 177 -19.64 -25.86 1.06
C ASN A 177 -19.48 -24.39 0.61
N THR A 178 -20.49 -23.56 0.86
CA THR A 178 -20.51 -22.16 0.42
C THR A 178 -19.30 -21.37 0.92
N LYS A 179 -18.87 -21.58 2.16
CA LYS A 179 -17.73 -20.89 2.74
C LYS A 179 -16.44 -21.26 2.00
N GLU A 180 -16.18 -22.55 1.80
CA GLU A 180 -15.01 -23.03 1.07
C GLU A 180 -15.02 -22.60 -0.39
N ALA A 181 -16.19 -22.61 -1.04
CA ALA A 181 -16.35 -22.15 -2.41
C ALA A 181 -15.99 -20.66 -2.56
N ILE A 182 -16.44 -19.81 -1.63
CA ILE A 182 -16.07 -18.38 -1.59
C ILE A 182 -14.57 -18.23 -1.33
N GLU A 183 -14.03 -18.85 -0.29
CA GLU A 183 -12.60 -18.76 0.05
C GLU A 183 -11.72 -19.19 -1.13
N SER A 184 -12.12 -20.28 -1.79
CA SER A 184 -11.40 -20.83 -2.94
C SER A 184 -11.48 -19.91 -4.16
N GLY A 185 -12.67 -19.43 -4.50
CA GLY A 185 -12.87 -18.52 -5.63
C GLY A 185 -12.09 -17.23 -5.47
N PHE A 186 -12.01 -16.69 -4.25
CA PHE A 186 -11.19 -15.51 -3.97
C PHE A 186 -9.69 -15.81 -3.98
N PHE A 187 -9.24 -16.88 -3.31
CA PHE A 187 -7.80 -17.18 -3.26
C PHE A 187 -7.26 -17.56 -4.64
N TRP A 188 -7.80 -18.61 -5.27
CA TRP A 188 -7.31 -19.07 -6.57
C TRP A 188 -7.68 -18.11 -7.70
N GLY A 189 -8.82 -17.42 -7.62
CA GLY A 189 -9.18 -16.40 -8.60
C GLY A 189 -8.18 -15.24 -8.62
N TYR A 190 -7.75 -14.75 -7.46
CA TYR A 190 -6.69 -13.74 -7.40
C TYR A 190 -5.34 -14.30 -7.83
N CYS A 191 -5.01 -15.56 -7.50
CA CYS A 191 -3.79 -16.18 -8.00
C CYS A 191 -3.73 -16.19 -9.54
N SER A 192 -4.77 -16.73 -10.18
CA SER A 192 -4.87 -16.79 -11.64
C SER A 192 -4.90 -15.41 -12.28
N MET A 193 -5.59 -14.44 -11.66
CA MET A 193 -5.60 -13.06 -12.11
C MET A 193 -4.19 -12.46 -12.10
N ILE A 194 -3.46 -12.58 -11.00
CA ILE A 194 -2.12 -12.00 -10.86
C ILE A 194 -1.16 -12.63 -11.86
N GLU A 195 -1.10 -13.96 -11.94
CA GLU A 195 -0.23 -14.66 -12.89
C GLU A 195 -0.56 -14.28 -14.34
N GLY A 196 -1.85 -14.23 -14.68
CA GLY A 196 -2.31 -13.85 -16.01
C GLY A 196 -1.97 -12.41 -16.37
N LEU A 197 -2.12 -11.47 -15.42
CA LEU A 197 -1.78 -10.07 -15.62
C LEU A 197 -0.27 -9.87 -15.76
N ILE A 198 0.56 -10.52 -14.92
CA ILE A 198 2.02 -10.49 -15.05
C ILE A 198 2.43 -10.97 -16.44
N LYS A 199 1.92 -12.12 -16.88
CA LYS A 199 2.23 -12.67 -18.20
C LYS A 199 1.87 -11.69 -19.33
N LYS A 200 0.70 -11.05 -19.25
CA LYS A 200 0.28 -10.04 -20.24
C LYS A 200 1.21 -8.83 -20.26
N ILE A 201 1.58 -8.30 -19.08
CA ILE A 201 2.53 -7.18 -18.96
C ILE A 201 3.88 -7.55 -19.58
N GLU A 202 4.40 -8.75 -19.28
CA GLU A 202 5.68 -9.24 -19.81
C GLU A 202 5.65 -9.36 -21.34
N MET A 203 4.56 -9.86 -21.91
CA MET A 203 4.38 -9.95 -23.36
C MET A 203 4.27 -8.56 -24.02
N GLU A 204 3.49 -7.65 -23.43
CA GLU A 204 3.28 -6.30 -23.98
C GLU A 204 4.56 -5.46 -23.96
N GLN A 205 5.34 -5.56 -22.88
CA GLN A 205 6.57 -4.78 -22.71
C GLN A 205 7.82 -5.47 -23.27
N ASN A 206 7.70 -6.72 -23.71
CA ASN A 206 8.82 -7.57 -24.13
C ASN A 206 9.97 -7.55 -23.10
N ASP A 207 9.62 -7.73 -21.82
CA ASP A 207 10.54 -7.61 -20.69
C ASP A 207 10.16 -8.59 -19.57
N VAL A 208 11.09 -8.82 -18.64
CA VAL A 208 10.91 -9.70 -17.48
C VAL A 208 10.95 -8.87 -16.20
N PHE A 209 9.94 -9.05 -15.36
CA PHE A 209 9.79 -8.23 -14.15
C PHE A 209 10.05 -9.03 -12.88
N LYS A 210 10.80 -8.42 -11.96
CA LYS A 210 10.80 -8.82 -10.55
C LYS A 210 9.48 -8.40 -9.92
N ILE A 211 8.98 -9.18 -8.97
CA ILE A 211 7.68 -8.92 -8.34
C ILE A 211 7.88 -8.56 -6.86
N ILE A 212 7.28 -7.46 -6.43
CA ILE A 212 7.15 -7.06 -5.02
C ILE A 212 5.69 -7.20 -4.63
N LEU A 213 5.42 -7.85 -3.51
CA LEU A 213 4.07 -7.93 -2.93
C LEU A 213 4.01 -7.06 -1.66
N THR A 214 3.04 -6.16 -1.56
CA THR A 214 2.80 -5.29 -0.39
C THR A 214 1.30 -5.21 -0.08
N GLY A 215 0.94 -4.53 1.01
CA GLY A 215 -0.44 -4.42 1.45
C GLY A 215 -0.85 -5.55 2.39
N GLY A 216 -2.02 -5.41 3.02
CA GLY A 216 -2.44 -6.24 4.15
C GLY A 216 -2.61 -7.73 3.81
N ASN A 217 -2.98 -8.04 2.57
CA ASN A 217 -3.20 -9.42 2.13
C ASN A 217 -2.01 -10.04 1.39
N SER A 218 -0.88 -9.33 1.24
CA SER A 218 0.30 -9.80 0.50
C SER A 218 0.85 -11.15 0.98
N HIS A 219 0.84 -11.38 2.29
CA HIS A 219 1.38 -12.59 2.90
C HIS A 219 0.68 -13.88 2.46
N TYR A 220 -0.61 -13.82 2.10
CA TYR A 220 -1.35 -14.99 1.59
C TYR A 220 -0.81 -15.49 0.25
N PHE A 221 -0.19 -14.61 -0.54
CA PHE A 221 0.35 -14.89 -1.86
C PHE A 221 1.83 -15.25 -1.84
N LYS A 222 2.39 -15.57 -0.66
CA LYS A 222 3.74 -16.13 -0.58
C LYS A 222 3.84 -17.41 -1.42
N GLY A 223 4.80 -17.40 -2.34
CA GLY A 223 5.05 -18.51 -3.27
C GLY A 223 4.12 -18.56 -4.48
N ILE A 224 3.34 -17.51 -4.76
CA ILE A 224 2.48 -17.45 -5.95
C ILE A 224 3.28 -17.50 -7.25
N HIS A 225 4.46 -16.88 -7.30
CA HIS A 225 5.22 -16.76 -8.54
C HIS A 225 6.72 -16.79 -8.23
N ASN A 226 7.51 -17.47 -9.06
CA ASN A 226 8.96 -17.65 -8.87
C ASN A 226 9.76 -16.33 -8.95
N LYS A 227 9.21 -15.31 -9.63
CA LYS A 227 9.80 -13.96 -9.72
C LYS A 227 9.49 -13.04 -8.53
N VAL A 228 8.79 -13.52 -7.50
CA VAL A 228 8.56 -12.73 -6.27
C VAL A 228 9.88 -12.61 -5.50
N VAL A 229 10.40 -11.39 -5.44
CA VAL A 229 11.68 -11.07 -4.79
C VAL A 229 11.53 -10.43 -3.42
N LEU A 230 10.35 -9.87 -3.11
CA LEU A 230 10.07 -9.22 -1.84
C LEU A 230 8.59 -9.34 -1.50
N ILE A 231 8.31 -9.65 -0.23
CA ILE A 231 6.98 -9.55 0.37
C ILE A 231 7.12 -8.68 1.61
N ASP A 232 6.47 -7.54 1.61
CA ASP A 232 6.63 -6.53 2.65
C ASP A 232 5.35 -5.72 2.82
N GLU A 233 4.58 -6.03 3.87
CA GLU A 233 3.33 -5.34 4.19
C GLU A 233 3.52 -3.83 4.42
N PHE A 234 4.74 -3.39 4.79
CA PHE A 234 5.05 -2.00 5.09
C PHE A 234 5.85 -1.31 3.98
N PHE A 235 5.82 -1.84 2.76
CA PHE A 235 6.56 -1.28 1.63
C PHE A 235 6.20 0.19 1.39
N THR A 236 4.92 0.53 1.40
CA THR A 236 4.44 1.92 1.27
C THR A 236 4.99 2.81 2.38
N SER A 237 4.92 2.38 3.65
CA SER A 237 5.48 3.16 4.75
C SER A 237 7.01 3.31 4.67
N LYS A 238 7.72 2.32 4.13
CA LYS A 238 9.17 2.43 3.85
C LYS A 238 9.45 3.39 2.71
N ALA A 239 8.60 3.43 1.69
CA ALA A 239 8.67 4.38 0.60
C ALA A 239 8.51 5.82 1.12
N LEU A 240 7.52 6.06 1.98
CA LEU A 240 7.33 7.34 2.65
C LEU A 240 8.56 7.74 3.48
N ASN A 241 9.11 6.81 4.27
CA ASN A 241 10.31 7.07 5.06
C ASN A 241 11.54 7.37 4.19
N TYR A 242 11.67 6.69 3.04
CA TYR A 242 12.73 6.97 2.07
C TYR A 242 12.58 8.39 1.50
N ILE A 243 11.38 8.77 1.04
CA ILE A 243 11.09 10.11 0.52
C ILE A 243 11.38 11.17 1.58
N LEU A 244 10.96 10.95 2.82
CA LEU A 244 11.22 11.86 3.92
C LEU A 244 12.72 12.06 4.15
N ASN A 245 13.52 10.99 4.14
CA ASN A 245 14.97 11.08 4.35
C ASN A 245 15.72 11.77 3.20
N GLU A 246 15.32 11.53 1.96
CA GLU A 246 16.01 12.07 0.78
C GLU A 246 15.65 13.53 0.49
N TYR A 247 14.39 13.92 0.75
CA TYR A 247 13.86 15.20 0.29
C TYR A 247 13.60 16.20 1.43
N VAL A 248 13.85 15.83 2.68
CA VAL A 248 13.77 16.73 3.84
C VAL A 248 15.09 16.71 4.59
N LYS A 249 15.85 17.80 4.46
CA LYS A 249 17.13 18.03 5.17
C LYS A 249 16.91 18.15 6.68
#